data_AF-W1Y4C5-F1
#
_entry.id   AF-W1Y4C5-F1
#
_cell.length_a   1.000
_cell.length_b   1.000
_cell.length_c   1.000
_cell.angle_alpha   90.00
_cell.angle_beta   90.00
_cell.angle_gamma   90.00
#
_symmetry.space_group_name_H-M   'P 1'
#
loop_
_entity.id
_entity.type
_entity.pdbx_description
1 polymer ?
#
loop_
_entity_poly.entity_id
_entity_poly.type
_entity_poly.pdbx_seq_one_letter_code
_entity_poly.pdbx_strand_id
1 'polypeptide(L)'
;SNANQGRVTIEYVMLDHVNDGTEHAHQLAELLKDTPCKINLIPWNPFPGAPYGRSSNSRIDRFSKVLMSYGFTTIVRKTRGDD
;
A
#
# COMPACT_ATOMS: atom_id res chain seq x y z
N SER A 1 2.92 -6.82 -24.02
CA SER A 1 1.66 -6.36 -23.39
C SER A 1 1.84 -4.90 -22.98
N ASN A 2 1.11 -3.97 -23.59
CA ASN A 2 1.10 -2.55 -23.20
C ASN A 2 0.08 -2.26 -22.07
N ALA A 3 -0.32 -3.28 -21.30
CA ALA A 3 -1.42 -3.20 -20.34
C ALA A 3 -1.21 -2.12 -19.27
N ASN A 4 0.04 -1.77 -18.93
CA ASN A 4 0.35 -0.69 -18.00
C ASN A 4 0.94 0.57 -18.66
N GLN A 5 0.92 0.68 -20.00
CA GLN A 5 1.50 1.83 -20.74
C GLN A 5 2.95 2.15 -20.34
N GLY A 6 3.75 1.13 -20.00
CA GLY A 6 5.14 1.29 -19.56
C GLY A 6 5.32 1.67 -18.08
N ARG A 7 4.26 1.75 -17.29
CA ARG A 7 4.34 1.99 -15.83
C ARG A 7 4.46 0.67 -15.06
N VAL A 8 5.27 0.68 -14.01
CA VAL A 8 5.36 -0.45 -13.07
C VAL A 8 4.25 -0.35 -12.02
N THR A 9 3.81 -1.50 -11.51
CA THR A 9 2.91 -1.55 -10.36
C THR A 9 3.71 -1.99 -9.14
N ILE A 10 3.65 -1.20 -8.07
CA ILE A 10 4.22 -1.56 -6.78
C ILE A 10 3.12 -2.17 -5.93
N GLU A 11 3.33 -3.40 -5.46
CA GLU A 11 2.46 -4.04 -4.48
C GLU A 11 3.09 -3.90 -3.10
N TYR A 12 2.40 -3.22 -2.18
CA TYR A 12 2.87 -2.96 -0.82
C TYR A 12 1.94 -3.64 0.18
N VAL A 13 2.45 -4.66 0.85
CA VAL A 13 1.72 -5.39 1.89
C VAL A 13 1.76 -4.60 3.20
N MET A 14 0.58 -4.27 3.71
CA MET A 14 0.39 -3.48 4.93
C MET A 14 0.29 -4.40 6.14
N LEU A 15 1.33 -4.39 6.98
CA LEU A 15 1.48 -5.17 8.19
C LEU A 15 1.31 -4.26 9.42
N ASP A 16 0.41 -4.64 10.32
CA ASP A 16 0.07 -3.85 11.50
C ASP A 16 1.29 -3.56 12.38
N HIS A 17 1.55 -2.28 12.62
CA HIS A 17 2.67 -1.77 13.43
C HIS A 17 4.08 -2.17 12.96
N VAL A 18 4.23 -2.76 11.76
CA VAL A 18 5.54 -3.12 11.19
C VAL A 18 5.98 -2.12 10.13
N ASN A 19 5.10 -1.83 9.16
CA ASN A 19 5.44 -1.02 7.99
C ASN A 19 4.30 -0.10 7.53
N ASP A 20 3.32 0.16 8.38
CA ASP A 20 2.05 0.80 8.03
C ASP A 20 1.86 2.19 8.68
N GLY A 21 2.95 2.74 9.23
CA GLY A 21 2.99 4.11 9.74
C GLY A 21 3.14 5.15 8.62
N THR A 22 2.74 6.39 8.88
CA THR A 22 2.82 7.49 7.91
C THR A 22 4.25 7.81 7.49
N GLU A 23 5.22 7.62 8.38
CA GLU A 23 6.64 7.76 8.12
C GLU A 23 7.12 6.82 7.00
N HIS A 24 6.63 5.57 6.96
CA HIS A 24 6.92 4.62 5.90
C HIS A 24 6.31 5.04 4.57
N ALA A 25 5.13 5.68 4.58
CA ALA A 25 4.52 6.24 3.38
C ALA A 25 5.37 7.38 2.77
N HIS A 26 5.90 8.27 3.61
CA HIS A 26 6.82 9.32 3.18
C HIS A 26 8.12 8.75 2.60
N GLN A 27 8.71 7.75 3.27
CA GLN A 27 9.92 7.07 2.78
C GLN A 27 9.68 6.36 1.43
N LEU A 28 8.54 5.69 1.28
CA LEU A 28 8.16 5.04 0.04
C LEU A 28 7.95 6.05 -1.10
N ALA A 29 7.29 7.18 -0.81
CA ALA A 29 7.09 8.24 -1.79
C ALA A 29 8.41 8.84 -2.28
N GLU A 30 9.35 9.11 -1.36
CA GLU A 30 10.68 9.61 -1.71
C GLU A 30 11.48 8.60 -2.54
N LEU A 31 11.43 7.31 -2.16
CA LEU A 31 12.10 6.24 -2.88
C LEU A 31 11.61 6.12 -4.33
N LEU A 32 10.31 6.33 -4.56
CA LEU A 32 9.67 6.13 -5.85
C LEU A 32 9.53 7.41 -6.69
N LYS A 33 10.05 8.55 -6.24
CA LYS A 33 9.81 9.86 -6.88
C LYS A 33 10.14 9.92 -8.37
N ASP A 34 11.18 9.19 -8.80
CA ASP A 34 11.65 9.15 -10.20
C ASP A 34 11.15 7.89 -10.95
N THR A 35 10.26 7.10 -10.32
CA THR A 35 9.72 5.86 -10.89
C THR A 35 8.23 6.03 -11.18
N PRO A 36 7.83 6.25 -12.44
CA PRO A 36 6.42 6.29 -12.82
C PRO A 36 5.72 4.97 -12.49
N CYS A 37 4.90 4.98 -11.44
CA CYS A 37 4.26 3.77 -10.94
C CYS A 37 2.85 4.01 -10.39
N LYS A 38 2.14 2.91 -10.24
CA LYS A 38 0.91 2.80 -9.46
C LYS A 38 1.20 1.99 -8.21
N ILE A 39 0.66 2.39 -7.07
CA ILE A 39 0.86 1.68 -5.80
C ILE A 39 -0.44 0.98 -5.40
N ASN A 40 -0.37 -0.32 -5.17
CA ASN A 40 -1.46 -1.11 -4.59
C ASN A 40 -1.12 -1.40 -3.12
N LEU A 41 -1.87 -0.81 -2.19
CA LEU A 41 -1.83 -1.17 -0.78
C LEU A 41 -2.66 -2.44 -0.58
N ILE A 42 -2.04 -3.48 -0.03
CA ILE A 42 -2.65 -4.79 0.19
C ILE A 42 -2.72 -5.01 1.70
N PRO A 43 -3.91 -4.88 2.32
CA PRO A 43 -4.07 -5.25 3.72
C PRO A 43 -3.70 -6.72 3.91
N TRP A 44 -2.90 -7.01 4.92
CA TRP A 44 -2.55 -8.39 5.25
C TRP A 44 -3.78 -9.24 5.57
N ASN A 45 -3.81 -10.46 5.06
CA ASN A 45 -4.85 -11.44 5.38
C ASN A 45 -4.27 -12.46 6.37
N PRO A 46 -4.59 -12.38 7.67
CA PRO A 46 -4.01 -13.25 8.69
C PRO A 46 -4.45 -14.71 8.51
N PHE A 47 -3.60 -15.64 8.94
CA PHE A 47 -3.89 -17.06 8.99
C PHE A 47 -3.40 -17.65 10.33
N PRO A 48 -3.90 -18.83 10.78
CA PRO A 48 -3.50 -19.43 12.05
C PRO A 48 -1.99 -19.59 12.15
N GLY A 49 -1.38 -19.02 13.20
CA GLY A 49 0.06 -19.04 13.43
C GLY A 49 0.86 -17.94 12.73
N ALA A 50 0.22 -17.05 11.97
CA ALA A 50 0.90 -15.90 11.39
C ALA A 50 1.35 -14.91 12.47
N PRO A 51 2.61 -14.41 12.43
CA PRO A 51 3.12 -13.47 13.42
C PRO A 51 2.69 -12.01 13.16
N TYR A 52 1.97 -11.74 12.07
CA TYR A 52 1.62 -10.39 11.63
C TYR A 52 0.11 -10.14 11.63
N GLY A 53 -0.26 -8.92 12.00
CA GLY A 53 -1.62 -8.41 11.99
C GLY A 53 -1.96 -7.64 10.71
N ARG A 54 -3.27 -7.47 10.48
CA ARG A 54 -3.81 -6.59 9.44
C ARG A 54 -3.85 -5.15 9.96
N SER A 55 -3.22 -4.23 9.22
CA SER A 55 -3.30 -2.80 9.52
C SER A 55 -4.75 -2.33 9.65
N SER A 56 -5.02 -1.47 10.63
CA SER A 56 -6.35 -0.84 10.77
C SER A 56 -6.73 0.00 9.55
N ASN A 57 -8.04 0.10 9.27
CA ASN A 57 -8.55 0.91 8.15
C ASN A 57 -8.09 2.37 8.21
N SER A 58 -7.97 2.95 9.41
CA SER A 58 -7.51 4.33 9.59
C SER A 58 -6.03 4.50 9.24
N ARG A 59 -5.18 3.52 9.56
CA ARG A 59 -3.76 3.52 9.16
C ARG A 59 -3.62 3.39 7.65
N ILE A 60 -4.36 2.46 7.04
CA ILE A 60 -4.39 2.28 5.58
C ILE A 60 -4.85 3.56 4.87
N ASP A 61 -5.93 4.20 5.35
CA ASP A 61 -6.44 5.46 4.80
C ASP A 61 -5.40 6.58 4.90
N ARG A 62 -4.76 6.77 6.06
CA ARG A 62 -3.71 7.78 6.25
C ARG A 62 -2.50 7.52 5.36
N PHE A 63 -2.04 6.28 5.27
CA PHE A 63 -0.92 5.90 4.40
C PHE A 63 -1.23 6.21 2.94
N SER A 64 -2.44 5.81 2.48
CA SER A 64 -2.92 6.09 1.12
C SER A 64 -2.97 7.59 0.84
N LYS A 65 -3.51 8.38 1.77
CA LYS A 65 -3.57 9.85 1.65
C LYS A 65 -2.20 10.49 1.55
N VAL A 66 -1.21 10.01 2.31
CA VAL A 66 0.17 10.48 2.17
C VAL A 66 0.68 10.19 0.76
N LEU A 67 0.62 8.96 0.26
CA LEU A 67 1.09 8.64 -1.09
C LEU A 67 0.39 9.47 -2.18
N MET A 68 -0.93 9.65 -2.07
CA MET A 68 -1.70 10.49 -3.01
C MET A 68 -1.28 11.96 -2.97
N SER A 69 -0.89 12.49 -1.80
CA SER A 69 -0.38 13.87 -1.68
C SER A 69 0.97 14.09 -2.41
N TYR A 70 1.73 13.01 -2.65
CA TYR A 70 2.95 13.03 -3.48
C TYR A 70 2.67 12.77 -4.97
N GLY A 71 1.40 12.65 -5.37
CA GLY A 71 0.99 12.46 -6.76
C GLY A 71 0.96 11.01 -7.24
N PHE A 72 1.13 10.02 -6.35
CA PHE A 72 1.02 8.61 -6.71
C PHE A 72 -0.45 8.17 -6.82
N THR A 73 -0.78 7.48 -7.91
CA THR A 73 -2.03 6.73 -8.00
C THR A 73 -1.97 5.55 -7.03
N THR A 74 -2.74 5.62 -5.95
CA THR A 74 -2.76 4.61 -4.89
C THR A 74 -4.12 3.91 -4.84
N ILE A 75 -4.13 2.58 -4.80
CA ILE A 75 -5.34 1.77 -4.66
C ILE A 75 -5.22 0.86 -3.44
N VAL A 76 -6.22 0.87 -2.57
CA VAL A 76 -6.34 -0.14 -1.52
C VAL A 76 -7.08 -1.35 -2.08
N ARG A 77 -6.45 -2.52 -2.08
CA ARG A 77 -7.13 -3.76 -2.47
C ARG A 77 -8.16 -4.14 -1.42
N LYS A 78 -9.39 -4.37 -1.85
CA LYS A 78 -10.41 -5.03 -1.03
C LYS A 78 -10.09 -6.52 -0.95
N THR A 79 -10.02 -7.05 0.26
CA THR A 79 -10.02 -8.50 0.52
C THR A 79 -11.39 -9.07 0.15
N ARG A 80 -11.43 -10.18 -0.58
CA ARG A 80 -12.66 -10.94 -0.80
C ARG A 80 -13.02 -11.62 0.53
N GLY A 81 -14.18 -11.28 1.10
CA GLY A 81 -14.71 -11.93 2.31
C GLY A 81 -15.08 -11.00 3.49
N ASP A 82 -15.00 -9.68 3.33
CA ASP A 82 -15.43 -8.70 4.35
C ASP A 82 -16.85 -8.10 4.07
N ASP A 83 -17.67 -8.78 3.26
CA ASP A 83 -19.13 -8.52 3.14
C ASP A 83 -19.92 -9.65 3.81
#